data_AF-A0A0E3BQ39-F1
#
_entry.id   AF-A0A0E3BQ39-F1
#
_cell.length_a   1.000
_cell.length_b   1.000
_cell.length_c   1.000
_cell.angle_alpha   90.00
_cell.angle_beta   90.00
_cell.angle_gamma   90.00
#
_symmetry.space_group_name_H-M   'P 1'
#
loop_
_entity.id
_entity.type
_entity.pdbx_description
1 polymer ?
#
loop_
_entity_poly.entity_id
_entity_poly.type
_entity_poly.pdbx_seq_one_letter_code
_entity_poly.pdbx_strand_id
1 'polypeptide(L)'
;MTRIVAGGVEFDFQTAPSLVSPEAAYLAWANELGVSASETLQPLDGDDECTPVILARPVLGISSIASFASEGGFGLYDTAPRETGKTGVAYPGVGRMHGLGTPAKIFLTFHPDIDCRSEFVKVQRSGDATILAGRIRHYNSQTYLLNFAIRSAPGRVQLVLSPVDQPVPFRVFGAPSTPEATSVNLAVGSTTQIDISDLPFTDFGALTARIGQALVIGRSQPMNYGVVMPWSVTHLSVESGSVKDIASGLLGQGIGRVYGTVQRKTDPVNIPLKRKVRLVRERDGLVVREAWSDTVTGEYDFRYIDELQTWTVIAYDYEHEFRAVIADGITPEIIP
;
A
#
# COMPACT_ATOMS: atom_id res chain seq x y z
N MET A 1 -6.39 -31.58 8.43
CA MET A 1 -6.09 -30.62 7.36
C MET A 1 -6.95 -30.98 6.17
N THR A 2 -7.66 -30.01 5.62
CA THR A 2 -8.61 -30.16 4.52
C THR A 2 -8.26 -29.14 3.46
N ARG A 3 -8.17 -29.56 2.20
CA ARG A 3 -7.95 -28.66 1.07
C ARG A 3 -9.28 -27.98 0.70
N ILE A 4 -9.27 -26.67 0.57
CA ILE A 4 -10.48 -25.85 0.31
C ILE A 4 -10.25 -24.95 -0.89
N VAL A 5 -11.32 -24.69 -1.65
CA VAL A 5 -11.33 -23.68 -2.71
C VAL A 5 -12.31 -22.57 -2.33
N ALA A 6 -11.83 -21.33 -2.25
CA ALA A 6 -12.67 -20.14 -2.06
C ALA A 6 -12.19 -19.02 -2.99
N GLY A 7 -13.13 -18.39 -3.71
CA GLY A 7 -12.80 -17.30 -4.64
C GLY A 7 -11.82 -17.71 -5.75
N GLY A 8 -11.80 -18.98 -6.15
CA GLY A 8 -10.83 -19.52 -7.12
C GLY A 8 -9.40 -19.66 -6.57
N VAL A 9 -9.22 -19.56 -5.25
CA VAL A 9 -7.96 -19.81 -4.55
C VAL A 9 -8.07 -21.13 -3.80
N GLU A 10 -7.06 -21.98 -3.96
CA GLU A 10 -6.96 -23.27 -3.27
C GLU A 10 -5.94 -23.17 -2.13
N PHE A 11 -6.29 -23.65 -0.93
CA PHE A 11 -5.45 -23.56 0.26
C PHE A 11 -5.78 -24.66 1.28
N ASP A 12 -4.89 -24.83 2.25
CA ASP A 12 -5.06 -25.80 3.33
C ASP A 12 -5.73 -25.16 4.54
N PHE A 13 -6.69 -25.88 5.11
CA PHE A 13 -7.45 -25.46 6.28
C PHE A 13 -7.36 -26.51 7.38
N GLN A 14 -7.06 -26.08 8.59
CA GLN A 14 -7.02 -26.93 9.76
C GLN A 14 -7.59 -26.22 10.98
N THR A 15 -8.30 -26.98 11.81
CA THR A 15 -8.70 -26.55 13.14
C THR A 15 -8.16 -27.49 14.20
N ALA A 16 -7.89 -26.94 15.38
CA ALA A 16 -7.51 -27.69 16.56
C ALA A 16 -7.96 -26.96 17.83
N PRO A 17 -8.28 -27.68 18.92
CA PRO A 17 -8.38 -27.05 20.23
C PRO A 17 -7.08 -26.33 20.59
N SER A 18 -7.18 -25.13 21.16
CA SER A 18 -6.04 -24.37 21.67
C SER A 18 -6.08 -24.33 23.19
N LEU A 19 -4.92 -24.51 23.82
CA LEU A 19 -4.74 -24.28 25.26
C LEU A 19 -4.31 -22.84 25.57
N VAL A 20 -4.07 -22.04 24.53
CA VAL A 20 -3.59 -20.66 24.63
C VAL A 20 -4.75 -19.73 24.31
N SER A 21 -5.05 -18.78 25.20
CA SER A 21 -6.07 -17.76 24.96
C SER A 21 -5.66 -16.82 23.81
N PRO A 22 -6.60 -16.13 23.15
CA PRO A 22 -6.25 -15.16 22.10
C PRO A 22 -5.27 -14.08 22.58
N GLU A 23 -5.45 -13.57 23.80
CA GLU A 23 -4.55 -12.58 24.39
C GLU A 23 -3.14 -13.13 24.63
N ALA A 24 -3.02 -14.36 25.13
CA ALA A 24 -1.73 -15.02 25.32
C ALA A 24 -1.04 -15.32 23.98
N ALA A 25 -1.80 -15.72 22.96
CA ALA A 25 -1.28 -15.93 21.61
C ALA A 25 -0.73 -14.63 21.01
N TYR A 26 -1.49 -13.54 21.10
CA TYR A 26 -1.05 -12.22 20.65
C TYR A 26 0.20 -11.75 21.39
N LEU A 27 0.25 -11.90 22.71
CA LEU A 27 1.43 -11.55 23.50
C LEU A 27 2.66 -12.34 23.08
N ALA A 28 2.52 -13.66 22.86
CA ALA A 28 3.60 -14.50 22.37
C ALA A 28 4.11 -14.03 21.00
N TRP A 29 3.20 -13.73 20.06
CA TRP A 29 3.58 -13.21 18.75
C TRP A 29 4.20 -11.81 18.81
N ALA A 30 3.70 -10.92 19.68
CA ALA A 30 4.26 -9.59 19.86
C ALA A 30 5.72 -9.67 20.37
N ASN A 31 5.98 -10.56 21.33
CA ASN A 31 7.32 -10.85 21.82
C ASN A 31 8.23 -11.43 20.73
N GLU A 32 7.73 -12.39 19.95
CA GLU A 32 8.46 -12.97 18.81
C GLU A 32 8.88 -11.91 17.78
N LEU A 33 7.99 -10.95 17.51
CA LEU A 33 8.19 -9.89 16.53
C LEU A 33 8.96 -8.67 17.06
N GLY A 34 9.24 -8.62 18.37
CA GLY A 34 9.87 -7.48 19.02
C GLY A 34 9.03 -6.19 18.97
N VAL A 35 7.70 -6.31 19.03
CA VAL A 35 6.75 -5.19 18.97
C VAL A 35 5.99 -5.02 20.29
N SER A 36 5.39 -3.84 20.50
CA SER A 36 4.60 -3.56 21.70
C SER A 36 3.33 -4.41 21.78
N ALA A 37 3.09 -5.04 22.93
CA ALA A 37 1.87 -5.84 23.15
C ALA A 37 0.65 -4.99 23.56
N SER A 38 0.86 -3.73 23.93
CA SER A 38 -0.18 -2.82 24.44
C SER A 38 -0.52 -1.68 23.49
N GLU A 39 0.41 -1.25 22.64
CA GLU A 39 0.14 -0.20 21.65
C GLU A 39 -0.59 -0.77 20.43
N THR A 40 -1.22 0.13 19.66
CA THR A 40 -1.82 -0.20 18.37
C THR A 40 -1.34 0.77 17.31
N LEU A 41 -1.01 0.24 16.13
CA LEU A 41 -0.64 1.03 14.95
C LEU A 41 -1.84 1.65 14.26
N GLN A 42 -3.03 1.09 14.49
CA GLN A 42 -4.25 1.49 13.79
C GLN A 42 -5.48 1.25 14.69
N PRO A 43 -6.35 2.25 14.89
CA PRO A 43 -7.62 2.04 15.56
C PRO A 43 -8.55 1.24 14.65
N LEU A 44 -9.10 0.14 15.15
CA LEU A 44 -10.05 -0.73 14.44
C LEU A 44 -11.31 -1.01 15.26
N ASP A 45 -11.54 -0.25 16.34
CA ASP A 45 -12.75 -0.32 17.15
C ASP A 45 -13.86 0.42 16.41
N GLY A 46 -15.04 -0.19 16.33
CA GLY A 46 -16.15 0.40 15.60
C GLY A 46 -17.36 -0.51 15.52
N ASP A 47 -18.45 0.05 15.02
CA ASP A 47 -19.70 -0.64 14.71
C ASP A 47 -20.03 -0.39 13.25
N ASP A 48 -20.52 -1.41 12.54
CA ASP A 48 -20.78 -1.33 11.10
C ASP A 48 -19.59 -0.80 10.30
N GLU A 49 -18.34 -0.95 10.74
CA GLU A 49 -17.16 -0.39 10.08
C GLU A 49 -16.37 -1.43 9.30
N CYS A 50 -15.75 -0.99 8.21
CA CYS A 50 -14.73 -1.77 7.52
C CYS A 50 -13.52 -0.89 7.23
N THR A 51 -12.34 -1.32 7.68
CA THR A 51 -11.12 -0.53 7.56
C THR A 51 -10.04 -1.33 6.82
N PRO A 52 -9.32 -0.71 5.87
CA PRO A 52 -8.16 -1.35 5.27
C PRO A 52 -7.05 -1.51 6.31
N VAL A 53 -6.44 -2.69 6.40
CA VAL A 53 -5.29 -2.99 7.26
C VAL A 53 -4.07 -3.18 6.39
N ILE A 54 -3.03 -2.39 6.64
CA ILE A 54 -1.77 -2.49 5.91
C ILE A 54 -0.90 -3.58 6.54
N LEU A 55 -0.77 -4.70 5.82
CA LEU A 55 0.02 -5.85 6.22
C LEU A 55 1.52 -5.58 6.08
N ALA A 56 2.33 -6.30 6.88
CA ALA A 56 3.79 -6.30 6.76
C ALA A 56 4.21 -6.83 5.39
N ARG A 57 3.52 -7.88 4.93
CA ARG A 57 3.77 -8.58 3.66
C ARG A 57 2.45 -9.05 3.04
N PRO A 58 2.42 -9.29 1.72
CA PRO A 58 1.29 -9.94 1.09
C PRO A 58 1.04 -11.34 1.65
N VAL A 59 -0.22 -11.60 2.01
CA VAL A 59 -0.68 -12.92 2.46
C VAL A 59 -1.21 -13.74 1.29
N LEU A 60 -1.85 -13.06 0.34
CA LEU A 60 -2.47 -13.59 -0.87
C LEU A 60 -2.08 -12.71 -2.04
N GLY A 61 -1.73 -13.31 -3.17
CA GLY A 61 -1.27 -12.61 -4.37
C GLY A 61 -0.18 -11.59 -4.03
N ILE A 62 -0.38 -10.34 -4.44
CA ILE A 62 0.58 -9.24 -4.32
C ILE A 62 0.11 -8.13 -3.36
N SER A 63 -1.10 -8.23 -2.81
CA SER A 63 -1.68 -7.16 -1.99
C SER A 63 -1.11 -7.18 -0.58
N SER A 64 -0.51 -6.06 -0.15
CA SER A 64 -0.22 -5.80 1.26
C SER A 64 -1.41 -5.17 2.00
N ILE A 65 -2.61 -5.18 1.41
CA ILE A 65 -3.83 -4.66 2.02
C ILE A 65 -4.77 -5.83 2.29
N ALA A 66 -5.19 -5.94 3.55
CA ALA A 66 -6.35 -6.70 3.99
C ALA A 66 -7.49 -5.74 4.37
N SER A 67 -8.67 -6.28 4.65
CA SER A 67 -9.76 -5.54 5.27
C SER A 67 -10.10 -6.15 6.62
N PHE A 68 -10.45 -5.31 7.58
CA PHE A 68 -11.02 -5.73 8.86
C PHE A 68 -12.42 -5.16 8.98
N ALA A 69 -13.39 -6.03 9.20
CA ALA A 69 -14.77 -5.66 9.49
C ALA A 69 -14.97 -5.69 11.01
N SER A 70 -15.49 -4.60 11.57
CA SER A 70 -15.63 -4.42 13.02
C SER A 70 -16.60 -5.43 13.66
N GLU A 71 -17.49 -6.02 12.86
CA GLU A 71 -18.44 -7.05 13.29
C GLU A 71 -17.85 -8.48 13.23
N GLY A 72 -16.54 -8.61 13.02
CA GLY A 72 -15.82 -9.87 13.06
C GLY A 72 -15.54 -10.47 11.68
N GLY A 73 -14.79 -9.75 10.85
CA GLY A 73 -14.30 -10.31 9.59
C GLY A 73 -12.92 -9.82 9.18
N PHE A 74 -12.31 -10.61 8.30
CA PHE A 74 -10.97 -10.36 7.76
C PHE A 74 -10.92 -10.75 6.28
N GLY A 75 -10.81 -9.76 5.40
CA GLY A 75 -10.74 -9.95 3.95
C GLY A 75 -9.32 -9.95 3.41
N LEU A 76 -9.00 -10.94 2.58
CA LEU A 76 -7.73 -11.08 1.88
C LEU A 76 -7.90 -10.75 0.40
N TYR A 77 -6.93 -10.05 -0.16
CA TYR A 77 -6.95 -9.58 -1.54
C TYR A 77 -5.75 -10.14 -2.29
N ASP A 78 -5.94 -10.54 -3.55
CA ASP A 78 -4.83 -10.97 -4.43
C ASP A 78 -4.13 -9.77 -5.10
N THR A 79 -4.83 -8.63 -5.20
CA THR A 79 -4.35 -7.36 -5.72
C THR A 79 -4.87 -6.22 -4.85
N ALA A 80 -4.17 -5.09 -4.80
CA ALA A 80 -4.60 -3.97 -3.95
C ALA A 80 -6.04 -3.53 -4.33
N PRO A 81 -6.97 -3.42 -3.36
CA PRO A 81 -8.34 -3.01 -3.62
C PRO A 81 -8.35 -1.59 -4.20
N ARG A 82 -9.12 -1.38 -5.29
CA ARG A 82 -9.22 -0.07 -5.95
C ARG A 82 -10.14 0.88 -5.20
N GLU A 83 -11.16 0.34 -4.55
CA GLU A 83 -12.14 1.06 -3.75
C GLU A 83 -12.05 0.59 -2.31
N THR A 84 -11.51 1.45 -1.45
CA THR A 84 -11.35 1.20 -0.01
C THR A 84 -12.47 1.82 0.82
N GLY A 85 -13.48 2.40 0.17
CA GLY A 85 -14.68 2.86 0.85
C GLY A 85 -15.45 1.68 1.44
N LYS A 86 -16.06 1.88 2.60
CA LYS A 86 -16.94 0.90 3.21
C LYS A 86 -18.16 0.63 2.32
N THR A 87 -18.51 -0.64 2.15
CA THR A 87 -19.74 -1.09 1.49
C THR A 87 -20.40 -2.22 2.27
N GLY A 88 -21.72 -2.33 2.19
CA GLY A 88 -22.43 -3.49 2.72
C GLY A 88 -22.12 -4.73 1.88
N VAL A 89 -21.80 -5.84 2.55
CA VAL A 89 -21.57 -7.14 1.91
C VAL A 89 -22.52 -8.17 2.49
N ALA A 90 -23.03 -9.05 1.62
CA ALA A 90 -23.95 -10.11 2.02
C ALA A 90 -23.27 -11.46 1.81
N TYR A 91 -23.17 -12.25 2.88
CA TYR A 91 -22.72 -13.64 2.83
C TYR A 91 -23.83 -14.54 3.37
N PRO A 92 -24.16 -15.66 2.69
CA PRO A 92 -25.22 -16.56 3.14
C PRO A 92 -25.03 -17.02 4.58
N GLY A 93 -26.06 -16.78 5.41
CA GLY A 93 -26.07 -17.18 6.82
C GLY A 93 -25.18 -16.34 7.74
N VAL A 94 -24.65 -15.22 7.26
CA VAL A 94 -23.98 -14.20 8.08
C VAL A 94 -24.94 -13.02 8.23
N GLY A 95 -24.93 -12.37 9.40
CA GLY A 95 -25.64 -11.12 9.61
C GLY A 95 -25.22 -10.00 8.65
N ARG A 96 -25.78 -8.81 8.87
CA ARG A 96 -25.28 -7.61 8.18
C ARG A 96 -23.79 -7.49 8.42
N MET A 97 -23.03 -7.19 7.37
CA MET A 97 -21.58 -7.09 7.45
C MET A 97 -21.08 -6.05 6.45
N HIS A 98 -19.92 -5.47 6.76
CA HIS A 98 -19.27 -4.48 5.90
C HIS A 98 -17.94 -4.99 5.35
N GLY A 99 -17.62 -4.60 4.12
CA GLY A 99 -16.37 -4.86 3.42
C GLY A 99 -15.86 -3.60 2.73
N LEU A 100 -14.72 -3.70 2.03
CA LEU A 100 -14.29 -2.64 1.11
C LEU A 100 -15.10 -2.72 -0.19
N GLY A 101 -15.22 -1.59 -0.90
CA GLY A 101 -15.91 -1.50 -2.20
C GLY A 101 -15.38 -2.51 -3.21
N THR A 102 -14.09 -2.79 -3.19
CA THR A 102 -13.53 -3.97 -3.87
C THR A 102 -13.76 -5.23 -3.01
N PRO A 103 -14.44 -6.26 -3.54
CA PRO A 103 -14.62 -7.53 -2.82
C PRO A 103 -13.28 -8.21 -2.51
N ALA A 104 -13.18 -8.80 -1.32
CA ALA A 104 -12.06 -9.66 -0.98
C ALA A 104 -12.09 -10.92 -1.86
N LYS A 105 -10.91 -11.48 -2.14
CA LYS A 105 -10.78 -12.76 -2.86
C LYS A 105 -11.11 -13.93 -1.95
N ILE A 106 -10.70 -13.84 -0.69
CA ILE A 106 -11.10 -14.73 0.40
C ILE A 106 -11.58 -13.84 1.54
N PHE A 107 -12.74 -14.16 2.09
CA PHE A 107 -13.29 -13.46 3.24
C PHE A 107 -13.49 -14.44 4.40
N LEU A 108 -12.80 -14.18 5.51
CA LEU A 108 -12.92 -14.93 6.75
C LEU A 108 -13.89 -14.19 7.66
N THR A 109 -14.89 -14.87 8.21
CA THR A 109 -15.81 -14.25 9.18
C THR A 109 -15.94 -15.10 10.43
N PHE A 110 -16.03 -14.41 11.55
CA PHE A 110 -16.31 -14.90 12.89
C PHE A 110 -17.38 -14.01 13.54
N HIS A 111 -18.34 -13.59 12.70
CA HIS A 111 -19.47 -12.75 13.06
C HIS A 111 -20.47 -13.57 13.91
N PRO A 112 -20.79 -13.15 15.14
CA PRO A 112 -21.84 -13.77 15.96
C PRO A 112 -23.24 -13.61 15.34
N ASP A 113 -24.23 -14.45 15.64
CA ASP A 113 -25.60 -14.31 15.07
C ASP A 113 -26.41 -13.17 15.72
N ILE A 114 -25.77 -12.04 16.02
CA ILE A 114 -26.35 -10.85 16.63
C ILE A 114 -25.53 -9.61 16.25
N ASP A 115 -26.18 -8.45 16.29
CA ASP A 115 -25.57 -7.15 16.05
C ASP A 115 -24.43 -6.88 17.04
N CYS A 116 -23.24 -6.56 16.53
CA CYS A 116 -22.01 -6.60 17.30
C CYS A 116 -21.00 -5.56 16.83
N ARG A 117 -19.96 -5.34 17.63
CA ARG A 117 -18.94 -4.33 17.36
C ARG A 117 -17.58 -4.78 17.87
N SER A 118 -16.50 -4.26 17.30
CA SER A 118 -15.14 -4.55 17.75
C SER A 118 -14.72 -3.59 18.86
N GLU A 119 -14.00 -4.11 19.85
CA GLU A 119 -13.39 -3.31 20.91
C GLU A 119 -11.99 -3.81 21.27
N PHE A 120 -11.15 -2.87 21.69
CA PHE A 120 -9.77 -3.11 22.12
C PHE A 120 -8.93 -3.81 21.05
N VAL A 121 -9.18 -3.50 19.78
CA VAL A 121 -8.44 -4.07 18.67
C VAL A 121 -7.06 -3.44 18.58
N LYS A 122 -6.06 -4.27 18.82
CA LYS A 122 -4.64 -3.93 18.70
C LYS A 122 -4.12 -4.45 17.38
N VAL A 123 -3.34 -3.63 16.68
CA VAL A 123 -2.67 -3.99 15.44
C VAL A 123 -1.18 -3.72 15.60
N GLN A 124 -0.36 -4.71 15.29
CA GLN A 124 1.09 -4.57 15.23
C GLN A 124 1.65 -5.30 14.02
N ARG A 125 2.83 -4.90 13.57
CA ARG A 125 3.52 -5.55 12.46
C ARG A 125 5.02 -5.35 12.55
N SER A 126 5.78 -6.37 12.16
CA SER A 126 7.25 -6.33 12.06
C SER A 126 7.72 -7.51 11.22
N GLY A 127 8.85 -7.34 10.54
CA GLY A 127 9.40 -8.35 9.62
C GLY A 127 8.36 -8.78 8.60
N ASP A 128 8.01 -10.07 8.62
CA ASP A 128 7.08 -10.66 7.65
C ASP A 128 5.65 -10.85 8.18
N ALA A 129 5.34 -10.40 9.41
CA ALA A 129 4.04 -10.69 10.02
C ALA A 129 3.28 -9.44 10.47
N THR A 130 1.96 -9.54 10.37
CA THR A 130 1.01 -8.62 11.01
C THR A 130 0.16 -9.40 11.99
N ILE A 131 -0.03 -8.84 13.18
CA ILE A 131 -0.84 -9.43 14.23
C ILE A 131 -1.94 -8.46 14.64
N LEU A 132 -3.11 -9.03 14.91
CA LEU A 132 -4.27 -8.33 15.43
C LEU A 132 -4.82 -9.11 16.62
N ALA A 133 -5.35 -8.43 17.63
CA ALA A 133 -6.17 -9.06 18.65
C ALA A 133 -7.17 -8.07 19.22
N GLY A 134 -8.34 -8.56 19.62
CA GLY A 134 -9.38 -7.74 20.18
C GLY A 134 -10.56 -8.57 20.66
N ARG A 135 -11.69 -7.90 20.88
CA ARG A 135 -12.94 -8.51 21.29
C ARG A 135 -14.07 -8.10 20.37
N ILE A 136 -15.04 -8.98 20.18
CA ILE A 136 -16.33 -8.66 19.61
C ILE A 136 -17.33 -8.59 20.76
N ARG A 137 -18.05 -7.48 20.85
CA ARG A 137 -19.06 -7.20 21.86
C ARG A 137 -20.41 -7.05 21.20
N HIS A 138 -21.47 -7.43 21.91
CA HIS A 138 -22.81 -7.07 21.49
C HIS A 138 -22.94 -5.54 21.43
N TYR A 139 -23.58 -5.00 20.38
CA TYR A 139 -23.59 -3.55 20.11
C TYR A 139 -24.13 -2.74 21.29
N ASN A 140 -25.31 -3.14 21.79
CA ASN A 140 -26.06 -2.48 22.86
C ASN A 140 -25.86 -3.11 24.26
N SER A 141 -24.81 -3.91 24.48
CA SER A 141 -24.56 -4.54 25.80
C SER A 141 -23.08 -4.44 26.19
N GLN A 142 -22.79 -4.68 27.46
CA GLN A 142 -21.42 -4.86 27.97
C GLN A 142 -20.92 -6.31 27.82
N THR A 143 -21.75 -7.19 27.24
CA THR A 143 -21.43 -8.60 27.04
C THR A 143 -20.50 -8.80 25.84
N TYR A 144 -19.33 -9.38 26.09
CA TYR A 144 -18.42 -9.82 25.04
C TYR A 144 -18.87 -11.17 24.48
N LEU A 145 -18.85 -11.30 23.16
CA LEU A 145 -19.29 -12.48 22.43
C LEU A 145 -18.09 -13.36 22.04
N LEU A 146 -16.96 -12.73 21.69
CA LEU A 146 -15.77 -13.43 21.18
C LEU A 146 -14.50 -12.66 21.56
N ASN A 147 -13.46 -13.39 21.98
CA ASN A 147 -12.09 -12.90 21.95
C ASN A 147 -11.38 -13.48 20.72
N PHE A 148 -10.56 -12.68 20.04
CA PHE A 148 -9.84 -13.13 18.86
C PHE A 148 -8.40 -12.64 18.83
N ALA A 149 -7.56 -13.41 18.17
CA ALA A 149 -6.22 -13.02 17.74
C ALA A 149 -5.97 -13.58 16.35
N ILE A 150 -5.37 -12.77 15.48
CA ILE A 150 -5.07 -13.10 14.09
C ILE A 150 -3.60 -12.83 13.87
N ARG A 151 -2.89 -13.75 13.23
CA ARG A 151 -1.56 -13.56 12.71
C ARG A 151 -1.58 -13.83 11.22
N SER A 152 -1.14 -12.87 10.43
CA SER A 152 -0.98 -13.02 9.00
C SER A 152 0.49 -12.92 8.61
N ALA A 153 0.90 -13.77 7.69
CA ALA A 153 2.25 -13.88 7.15
C ALA A 153 2.16 -14.36 5.70
N PRO A 154 3.24 -14.29 4.90
CA PRO A 154 3.23 -14.77 3.53
C PRO A 154 2.70 -16.21 3.43
N GLY A 155 1.63 -16.39 2.67
CA GLY A 155 1.01 -17.70 2.44
C GLY A 155 0.26 -18.31 3.62
N ARG A 156 0.09 -17.58 4.74
CA ARG A 156 -0.51 -18.12 5.96
C ARG A 156 -1.34 -17.10 6.74
N VAL A 157 -2.48 -17.55 7.26
CA VAL A 157 -3.24 -16.88 8.32
C VAL A 157 -3.48 -17.85 9.46
N GLN A 158 -3.19 -17.43 10.68
CA GLN A 158 -3.53 -18.16 11.90
C GLN A 158 -4.55 -17.34 12.68
N LEU A 159 -5.59 -17.98 13.20
CA LEU A 159 -6.55 -17.37 14.11
C LEU A 159 -6.64 -18.17 15.40
N VAL A 160 -6.76 -17.48 16.52
CA VAL A 160 -7.10 -18.06 17.83
C VAL A 160 -8.38 -17.40 18.27
N LEU A 161 -9.46 -18.18 18.33
CA LEU A 161 -10.82 -17.70 18.55
C LEU A 161 -11.39 -18.34 19.82
N SER A 162 -11.97 -17.52 20.70
CA SER A 162 -12.54 -17.98 21.97
C SER A 162 -13.90 -17.34 22.21
N PRO A 163 -15.01 -18.00 21.80
CA PRO A 163 -16.36 -17.53 22.10
C PRO A 163 -16.61 -17.49 23.61
N VAL A 164 -17.29 -16.44 24.07
CA VAL A 164 -17.44 -16.14 25.49
C VAL A 164 -18.87 -16.37 25.98
N ASP A 165 -19.86 -15.81 25.28
CA ASP A 165 -21.25 -15.80 25.75
C ASP A 165 -22.17 -16.71 24.91
N GLN A 166 -21.88 -16.83 23.61
CA GLN A 166 -22.66 -17.65 22.69
C GLN A 166 -21.74 -18.37 21.68
N PRO A 167 -22.20 -19.46 21.05
CA PRO A 167 -21.48 -20.07 19.94
C PRO A 167 -21.28 -19.04 18.83
N VAL A 168 -20.12 -19.08 18.18
CA VAL A 168 -19.81 -18.19 17.06
C VAL A 168 -19.37 -19.05 15.88
N PRO A 169 -20.03 -18.96 14.71
CA PRO A 169 -19.55 -19.66 13.53
C PRO A 169 -18.31 -18.96 12.96
N PHE A 170 -17.27 -19.73 12.65
CA PHE A 170 -16.22 -19.29 11.75
C PHE A 170 -16.53 -19.80 10.33
N ARG A 171 -16.51 -18.92 9.34
CA ARG A 171 -16.84 -19.26 7.95
C ARG A 171 -15.85 -18.65 6.97
N VAL A 172 -15.68 -19.31 5.83
CA VAL A 172 -14.81 -18.86 4.75
C VAL A 172 -15.62 -18.70 3.46
N PHE A 173 -15.48 -17.55 2.83
CA PHE A 173 -16.15 -17.22 1.57
C PHE A 173 -15.13 -16.80 0.50
N GLY A 174 -15.54 -16.90 -0.76
CA GLY A 174 -14.84 -16.27 -1.88
C GLY A 174 -15.27 -14.82 -2.04
N ALA A 175 -16.21 -14.59 -2.97
CA ALA A 175 -16.84 -13.29 -3.18
C ALA A 175 -18.18 -13.17 -2.41
N PRO A 176 -18.71 -11.96 -2.20
CA PRO A 176 -20.06 -11.76 -1.68
C PRO A 176 -21.10 -12.57 -2.47
N SER A 177 -22.15 -13.01 -1.78
CA SER A 177 -23.23 -13.86 -2.31
C SER A 177 -22.80 -15.27 -2.78
N THR A 178 -21.53 -15.64 -2.65
CA THR A 178 -21.10 -17.03 -2.91
C THR A 178 -21.40 -17.94 -1.72
N PRO A 179 -21.65 -19.24 -1.93
CA PRO A 179 -21.77 -20.20 -0.84
C PRO A 179 -20.52 -20.22 0.05
N GLU A 180 -20.68 -20.56 1.32
CA GLU A 180 -19.54 -20.80 2.20
C GLU A 180 -18.71 -21.99 1.69
N ALA A 181 -17.39 -21.82 1.68
CA ALA A 181 -16.45 -22.88 1.30
C ALA A 181 -16.20 -23.85 2.46
N THR A 182 -16.27 -23.35 3.70
CA THR A 182 -16.24 -24.14 4.93
C THR A 182 -16.83 -23.34 6.08
N SER A 183 -17.29 -24.07 7.10
CA SER A 183 -17.85 -23.53 8.33
C SER A 183 -17.44 -24.39 9.53
N VAL A 184 -17.13 -23.74 10.65
CA VAL A 184 -16.79 -24.38 11.92
C VAL A 184 -17.54 -23.66 13.03
N ASN A 185 -18.40 -24.39 13.74
CA ASN A 185 -19.10 -23.86 14.90
C ASN A 185 -18.18 -23.88 16.12
N LEU A 186 -17.86 -22.69 16.65
CA LEU A 186 -17.00 -22.55 17.82
C LEU A 186 -17.86 -22.60 19.09
N ALA A 187 -17.53 -23.50 20.01
CA ALA A 187 -18.28 -23.67 21.25
C ALA A 187 -17.92 -22.61 22.29
N VAL A 188 -18.92 -22.19 23.07
CA VAL A 188 -18.75 -21.27 24.22
C VAL A 188 -17.73 -21.82 25.21
N GLY A 189 -16.82 -20.97 25.67
CA GLY A 189 -15.81 -21.32 26.67
C GLY A 189 -14.67 -22.21 26.15
N SER A 190 -14.68 -22.55 24.86
CA SER A 190 -13.56 -23.24 24.20
C SER A 190 -12.69 -22.24 23.45
N THR A 191 -11.40 -22.53 23.32
CA THR A 191 -10.52 -21.80 22.40
C THR A 191 -10.13 -22.72 21.26
N THR A 192 -10.29 -22.24 20.03
CA THR A 192 -9.97 -22.97 18.81
C THR A 192 -8.89 -22.22 18.05
N GLN A 193 -7.84 -22.93 17.63
CA GLN A 193 -6.88 -22.46 16.65
C GLN A 193 -7.36 -22.86 15.25
N ILE A 194 -7.29 -21.92 14.33
CA ILE A 194 -7.57 -22.11 12.91
C ILE A 194 -6.30 -21.75 12.14
N ASP A 195 -5.79 -22.68 11.36
CA ASP A 195 -4.65 -22.48 10.48
C ASP A 195 -5.11 -22.54 9.02
N ILE A 196 -4.83 -21.47 8.28
CA ILE A 196 -4.96 -21.39 6.83
C ILE A 196 -3.55 -21.28 6.27
N SER A 197 -3.13 -22.24 5.46
CA SER A 197 -1.79 -22.30 4.86
C SER A 197 -1.84 -22.56 3.37
N ASP A 198 -0.69 -22.48 2.71
CA ASP A 198 -0.55 -22.66 1.26
C ASP A 198 -1.37 -21.67 0.42
N LEU A 199 -1.61 -20.46 0.97
CA LEU A 199 -2.19 -19.37 0.18
C LEU A 199 -1.16 -18.93 -0.88
N PRO A 200 -1.54 -18.83 -2.16
CA PRO A 200 -0.61 -18.40 -3.20
C PRO A 200 -0.30 -16.92 -3.01
N PHE A 201 0.96 -16.59 -2.76
CA PHE A 201 1.44 -15.21 -2.66
C PHE A 201 2.65 -14.99 -3.55
N THR A 202 2.92 -13.72 -3.85
CA THR A 202 4.13 -13.28 -4.53
C THR A 202 4.70 -12.12 -3.74
N ASP A 203 5.84 -12.35 -3.09
CA ASP A 203 6.52 -11.33 -2.34
C ASP A 203 7.60 -10.64 -3.18
N PHE A 204 7.30 -9.44 -3.65
CA PHE A 204 8.27 -8.62 -4.38
C PHE A 204 9.36 -8.03 -3.46
N GLY A 205 9.14 -7.96 -2.15
CA GLY A 205 10.15 -7.50 -1.19
C GLY A 205 11.06 -8.61 -0.67
N ALA A 206 10.73 -9.89 -0.91
CA ALA A 206 11.64 -11.03 -0.69
C ALA A 206 12.58 -11.29 -1.88
N LEU A 207 12.43 -10.55 -2.98
CA LEU A 207 13.55 -10.32 -3.90
C LEU A 207 14.59 -9.44 -3.21
N THR A 208 15.21 -9.96 -2.14
CA THR A 208 16.62 -9.71 -1.95
C THR A 208 17.23 -10.14 -3.27
N ALA A 209 17.69 -9.18 -4.08
CA ALA A 209 18.48 -9.49 -5.26
C ALA A 209 19.50 -10.55 -4.82
N ARG A 210 19.36 -11.79 -5.29
CA ARG A 210 20.41 -12.78 -5.10
C ARG A 210 21.60 -12.22 -5.87
N ILE A 211 22.48 -11.53 -5.17
CA ILE A 211 23.81 -11.17 -5.64
C ILE A 211 24.57 -12.50 -5.74
N GLY A 212 24.25 -13.25 -6.78
CA GLY A 212 24.80 -14.58 -7.07
C GLY A 212 25.00 -14.79 -8.57
N GLN A 213 24.30 -14.01 -9.41
CA GLN A 213 24.60 -13.87 -10.84
C GLN A 213 24.27 -12.45 -11.32
N ALA A 214 24.76 -11.44 -10.59
CA ALA A 214 24.97 -10.13 -11.21
C ALA A 214 26.40 -10.17 -11.76
N LEU A 215 26.54 -10.29 -13.08
CA LEU A 215 27.79 -10.04 -13.77
C LEU A 215 28.14 -8.57 -13.56
N VAL A 216 28.97 -8.29 -12.57
CA VAL A 216 29.54 -6.96 -12.35
C VAL A 216 30.64 -6.77 -13.38
N ILE A 217 30.37 -5.98 -14.43
CA ILE A 217 31.42 -5.35 -15.22
C ILE A 217 31.46 -3.88 -14.80
N GLY A 218 32.34 -3.55 -13.87
CA GLY A 218 32.54 -2.17 -13.42
C GLY A 218 33.47 -2.06 -12.22
N ARG A 219 34.51 -1.24 -12.35
CA ARG A 219 35.53 -0.98 -11.32
C ARG A 219 35.16 0.28 -10.52
N SER A 220 34.27 0.18 -9.53
CA SER A 220 34.19 1.18 -8.44
C SER A 220 33.32 0.69 -7.28
N GLN A 221 33.61 1.22 -6.09
CA GLN A 221 33.16 0.67 -4.80
C GLN A 221 31.65 0.79 -4.55
N PRO A 222 31.04 -0.15 -3.80
CA PRO A 222 29.63 -0.14 -3.50
C PRO A 222 29.26 0.99 -2.51
N MET A 223 28.27 1.80 -2.87
CA MET A 223 27.58 2.70 -1.93
C MET A 223 26.45 1.93 -1.22
N ASN A 224 26.52 1.85 0.11
CA ASN A 224 25.44 1.34 0.95
C ASN A 224 24.36 2.43 1.13
N TYR A 225 23.14 2.17 0.67
CA TYR A 225 21.96 2.98 1.06
C TYR A 225 21.43 2.48 2.41
N GLY A 226 21.41 3.38 3.40
CA GLY A 226 20.90 3.13 4.75
C GLY A 226 19.37 3.04 4.81
N VAL A 227 18.91 2.31 5.83
CA VAL A 227 17.50 2.03 6.18
C VAL A 227 16.77 3.30 6.61
N VAL A 228 15.58 3.55 6.06
CA VAL A 228 14.69 4.65 6.45
C VAL A 228 13.83 4.23 7.65
N MET A 229 13.81 5.04 8.72
CA MET A 229 12.97 4.86 9.91
C MET A 229 11.60 5.57 9.76
N PRO A 230 10.48 5.03 10.28
CA PRO A 230 9.12 5.45 9.91
C PRO A 230 8.48 6.62 10.71
N TRP A 231 9.24 7.45 11.42
CA TRP A 231 8.66 8.46 12.33
C TRP A 231 8.71 9.92 11.85
N SER A 232 8.97 10.15 10.57
CA SER A 232 8.86 11.50 10.01
C SER A 232 7.53 11.64 9.26
N VAL A 233 6.72 12.63 9.66
CA VAL A 233 5.58 13.10 8.86
C VAL A 233 6.09 13.30 7.44
N THR A 234 5.77 12.36 6.56
CA THR A 234 6.13 12.46 5.16
C THR A 234 5.09 13.38 4.56
N HIS A 235 5.42 14.67 4.45
CA HIS A 235 4.72 15.52 3.51
C HIS A 235 4.91 14.87 2.14
N LEU A 236 3.88 14.16 1.67
CA LEU A 236 3.72 13.82 0.26
C LEU A 236 3.41 15.14 -0.46
N SER A 237 4.45 15.95 -0.62
CA SER A 237 4.51 16.81 -1.78
C SER A 237 4.67 15.86 -2.96
N VAL A 238 3.84 16.02 -3.99
CA VAL A 238 4.28 15.64 -5.32
C VAL A 238 5.39 16.65 -5.66
N GLU A 239 6.59 16.41 -5.14
CA GLU A 239 7.77 16.84 -5.86
C GLU A 239 7.67 16.10 -7.19
N SER A 240 7.35 16.86 -8.24
CA SER A 240 7.45 16.51 -9.65
C SER A 240 8.35 15.27 -9.83
N GLY A 241 7.73 14.10 -9.92
CA GLY A 241 8.42 12.83 -9.89
C GLY A 241 9.33 12.73 -11.11
N SER A 242 10.64 12.85 -10.88
CA SER A 242 11.63 12.43 -11.86
C SER A 242 11.49 10.92 -12.00
N VAL A 243 10.87 10.46 -13.09
CA VAL A 243 11.00 9.07 -13.53
C VAL A 243 12.49 8.81 -13.73
N LYS A 244 13.13 8.08 -12.80
CA LYS A 244 14.50 7.60 -13.00
C LYS A 244 14.48 6.69 -14.21
N ASP A 245 15.17 7.10 -15.26
CA ASP A 245 15.30 6.35 -16.50
C ASP A 245 16.10 5.07 -16.26
N ILE A 246 15.33 3.99 -16.22
CA ILE A 246 15.80 2.63 -16.00
C ILE A 246 16.41 2.04 -17.29
N ALA A 247 16.34 2.75 -18.44
CA ALA A 247 16.79 2.26 -19.73
C ALA A 247 18.17 2.79 -20.16
N SER A 248 18.61 3.97 -19.71
CA SER A 248 19.93 4.52 -20.09
C SER A 248 20.96 4.58 -18.95
N GLY A 249 20.53 4.65 -17.68
CA GLY A 249 21.43 4.87 -16.54
C GLY A 249 22.17 6.22 -16.54
N LEU A 250 21.87 7.12 -17.47
CA LEU A 250 22.61 8.37 -17.71
C LEU A 250 21.84 9.65 -17.32
N LEU A 251 20.53 9.54 -17.04
CA LEU A 251 19.75 10.74 -16.73
C LEU A 251 20.09 11.33 -15.37
N GLY A 252 20.49 12.61 -15.40
CA GLY A 252 20.86 13.41 -14.25
C GLY A 252 22.36 13.61 -14.07
N GLN A 253 23.20 12.95 -14.88
CA GLN A 253 24.65 13.20 -14.97
C GLN A 253 25.02 14.10 -16.16
N GLY A 254 24.05 14.42 -17.02
CA GLY A 254 24.28 15.16 -18.26
C GLY A 254 25.13 16.40 -18.03
N ILE A 255 26.06 16.65 -18.93
CA ILE A 255 26.95 17.82 -18.88
C ILE A 255 26.45 18.93 -19.80
N GLY A 256 25.23 18.79 -20.31
CA GLY A 256 24.58 19.75 -21.20
C GLY A 256 23.97 20.96 -20.49
N ARG A 257 23.82 22.03 -21.25
CA ARG A 257 23.19 23.29 -20.86
C ARG A 257 22.18 23.71 -21.92
N VAL A 258 20.98 24.08 -21.47
CA VAL A 258 19.94 24.68 -22.31
C VAL A 258 19.60 26.04 -21.73
N TYR A 259 19.86 27.10 -22.48
CA TYR A 259 19.69 28.47 -22.01
C TYR A 259 19.15 29.37 -23.13
N GLY A 260 18.60 30.52 -22.77
CA GLY A 260 18.10 31.48 -23.73
C GLY A 260 17.43 32.66 -23.04
N THR A 261 16.71 33.47 -23.82
CA THR A 261 15.99 34.64 -23.30
C THR A 261 14.51 34.60 -23.68
N VAL A 262 13.64 35.05 -22.78
CA VAL A 262 12.24 35.35 -23.07
C VAL A 262 12.07 36.84 -23.22
N GLN A 263 11.69 37.27 -24.41
CA GLN A 263 11.54 38.69 -24.74
C GLN A 263 10.31 38.92 -25.61
N ARG A 264 9.65 40.06 -25.41
CA ARG A 264 8.67 40.61 -26.33
C ARG A 264 9.39 41.29 -27.47
N LYS A 265 9.00 40.95 -28.71
CA LYS A 265 9.52 41.63 -29.90
C LYS A 265 9.00 43.06 -29.96
N THR A 266 9.90 44.04 -29.97
CA THR A 266 9.60 45.47 -30.11
C THR A 266 10.70 46.17 -30.89
N ASP A 267 10.35 47.22 -31.63
CA ASP A 267 11.27 48.06 -32.40
C ASP A 267 11.52 49.36 -31.60
N PRO A 268 12.78 49.78 -31.33
CA PRO A 268 14.05 49.26 -31.86
C PRO A 268 14.72 48.16 -31.04
N VAL A 269 14.23 47.87 -29.83
CA VAL A 269 14.85 46.91 -28.92
C VAL A 269 13.78 46.02 -28.30
N ASN A 270 14.01 44.70 -28.29
CA ASN A 270 13.15 43.73 -27.63
C ASN A 270 13.11 43.97 -26.11
N ILE A 271 11.96 43.76 -25.50
CA ILE A 271 11.77 43.98 -24.06
C ILE A 271 11.78 42.63 -23.33
N PRO A 272 12.69 42.40 -22.38
CA PRO A 272 12.71 41.21 -21.54
C PRO A 272 11.41 40.98 -20.77
N LEU A 273 11.01 39.71 -20.63
CA LEU A 273 9.83 39.32 -19.88
C LEU A 273 10.19 38.25 -18.85
N LYS A 274 9.67 38.40 -17.64
CA LYS A 274 9.66 37.33 -16.62
C LYS A 274 8.52 36.37 -16.91
N ARG A 275 8.85 35.13 -17.30
CA ARG A 275 7.91 34.08 -17.70
C ARG A 275 8.33 32.73 -17.15
N LYS A 276 7.36 31.84 -16.96
CA LYS A 276 7.65 30.46 -16.55
C LYS A 276 8.06 29.66 -17.79
N VAL A 277 9.27 29.14 -17.77
CA VAL A 277 9.89 28.34 -18.83
C VAL A 277 9.92 26.88 -18.40
N ARG A 278 9.49 25.97 -19.28
CA ARG A 278 9.53 24.52 -19.07
C ARG A 278 10.47 23.87 -20.08
N LEU A 279 11.29 22.95 -19.60
CA LEU A 279 12.10 22.07 -20.44
C LEU A 279 11.45 20.70 -20.51
N VAL A 280 11.11 20.28 -21.73
CA VAL A 280 10.37 19.05 -22.03
C VAL A 280 11.26 18.14 -22.86
N ARG A 281 11.36 16.87 -22.46
CA ARG A 281 12.06 15.87 -23.26
C ARG A 281 11.19 15.41 -24.42
N GLU A 282 11.72 15.45 -25.64
CA GLU A 282 10.91 15.15 -26.83
C GLU A 282 10.53 13.68 -26.95
N ARG A 283 11.39 12.76 -26.50
CA ARG A 283 11.17 11.30 -26.62
C ARG A 283 9.84 10.84 -26.00
N ASP A 284 9.46 11.41 -24.85
CA ASP A 284 8.32 10.95 -24.06
C ASP A 284 7.42 12.09 -23.53
N GLY A 285 7.73 13.34 -23.87
CA GLY A 285 6.96 14.51 -23.44
C GLY A 285 7.11 14.83 -21.95
N LEU A 286 8.09 14.26 -21.25
CA LEU A 286 8.29 14.50 -19.83
C LEU A 286 8.80 15.93 -19.57
N VAL A 287 8.13 16.68 -18.68
CA VAL A 287 8.66 17.95 -18.16
C VAL A 287 9.77 17.64 -17.16
N VAL A 288 11.01 18.01 -17.46
CA VAL A 288 12.19 17.65 -16.66
C VAL A 288 12.67 18.79 -15.76
N ARG A 289 12.48 20.04 -16.18
CA ARG A 289 12.83 21.24 -15.41
C ARG A 289 11.85 22.37 -15.66
N GLU A 290 11.74 23.25 -14.68
CA GLU A 290 11.05 24.54 -14.78
C GLU A 290 11.93 25.65 -14.20
N ALA A 291 11.92 26.83 -14.81
CA ALA A 291 12.59 28.02 -14.32
C ALA A 291 11.76 29.27 -14.64
N TRP A 292 11.96 30.34 -13.88
CA TRP A 292 11.49 31.66 -14.26
C TRP A 292 12.60 32.40 -15.00
N SER A 293 12.29 33.04 -16.12
CA SER A 293 13.23 33.95 -16.76
C SER A 293 13.46 35.19 -15.91
N ASP A 294 14.65 35.78 -16.02
CA ASP A 294 15.01 37.01 -15.33
C ASP A 294 14.14 38.20 -15.79
N THR A 295 13.74 39.06 -14.86
CA THR A 295 12.86 40.21 -15.18
C THR A 295 13.58 41.29 -15.99
N VAL A 296 14.89 41.43 -15.81
CA VAL A 296 15.70 42.52 -16.38
C VAL A 296 16.37 42.08 -17.68
N THR A 297 16.85 40.84 -17.77
CA THR A 297 17.57 40.31 -18.95
C THR A 297 16.71 39.36 -19.78
N GLY A 298 15.70 38.72 -19.18
CA GLY A 298 14.86 37.71 -19.81
C GLY A 298 15.51 36.33 -19.81
N GLU A 299 16.68 36.16 -19.20
CA GLU A 299 17.46 34.94 -19.28
C GLU A 299 16.86 33.79 -18.48
N TYR A 300 16.94 32.57 -19.03
CA TYR A 300 16.74 31.32 -18.31
C TYR A 300 17.92 30.38 -18.57
N ASP A 301 18.24 29.53 -17.61
CA ASP A 301 19.41 28.63 -17.65
C ASP A 301 19.09 27.28 -17.00
N PHE A 302 19.10 26.22 -17.80
CA PHE A 302 19.00 24.84 -17.36
C PHE A 302 20.35 24.16 -17.53
N ARG A 303 20.95 23.73 -16.41
CA ARG A 303 22.25 23.06 -16.39
C ARG A 303 22.11 21.59 -16.05
N TYR A 304 23.14 20.84 -16.42
CA TYR A 304 23.25 19.41 -16.19
C TYR A 304 22.12 18.61 -16.86
N ILE A 305 21.89 18.96 -18.13
CA ILE A 305 20.88 18.36 -19.01
C ILE A 305 21.55 17.26 -19.84
N ASP A 306 20.83 16.16 -20.08
CA ASP A 306 21.32 15.07 -20.92
C ASP A 306 21.51 15.56 -22.36
N GLU A 307 22.77 15.66 -22.78
CA GLU A 307 23.22 16.09 -24.10
C GLU A 307 22.90 15.10 -25.23
N LEU A 308 22.54 13.86 -24.88
CA LEU A 308 22.20 12.80 -25.84
C LEU A 308 20.72 12.80 -26.24
N GLN A 309 19.93 13.73 -25.72
CA GLN A 309 18.50 13.88 -26.00
C GLN A 309 18.21 15.21 -26.70
N THR A 310 17.07 15.25 -27.40
CA THR A 310 16.48 16.49 -27.90
C THR A 310 15.40 17.02 -26.97
N TRP A 311 15.27 18.34 -26.93
CA TRP A 311 14.46 19.04 -25.95
C TRP A 311 13.59 20.11 -26.60
N THR A 312 12.41 20.30 -26.02
CA THR A 312 11.54 21.43 -26.31
C THR A 312 11.51 22.37 -25.10
N VAL A 313 11.72 23.66 -25.35
CA VAL A 313 11.51 24.73 -24.37
C VAL A 313 10.17 25.40 -24.63
N ILE A 314 9.36 25.56 -23.59
CA ILE A 314 8.06 26.23 -23.64
C ILE A 314 8.04 27.40 -22.65
N ALA A 315 7.77 28.61 -23.13
CA ALA A 315 7.56 29.78 -22.29
C ALA A 315 6.07 30.11 -22.18
N TYR A 316 5.53 30.14 -20.96
CA TYR A 316 4.14 30.50 -20.68
C TYR A 316 4.00 31.94 -20.20
N ASP A 317 3.05 32.63 -20.82
CA ASP A 317 2.62 33.96 -20.42
C ASP A 317 1.60 33.89 -19.29
N TYR A 318 2.04 34.16 -18.06
CA TYR A 318 1.15 34.12 -16.89
C TYR A 318 0.21 35.34 -16.80
N GLU A 319 0.50 36.39 -17.57
CA GLU A 319 -0.33 37.60 -17.68
C GLU A 319 -1.43 37.44 -18.74
N HIS A 320 -1.39 36.35 -19.53
CA HIS A 320 -2.33 36.04 -20.59
C HIS A 320 -2.44 37.10 -21.71
N GLU A 321 -1.42 37.94 -21.86
CA GLU A 321 -1.26 38.89 -22.98
C GLU A 321 -0.80 38.18 -24.26
N PHE A 322 0.00 37.12 -24.13
CA PHE A 322 0.57 36.38 -25.24
C PHE A 322 0.27 34.88 -25.16
N ARG A 323 0.30 34.19 -26.31
CA ARG A 323 0.29 32.73 -26.34
C ARG A 323 1.66 32.19 -25.95
N ALA A 324 1.71 30.91 -25.55
CA ALA A 324 2.96 30.25 -25.27
C ALA A 324 3.86 30.23 -26.52
N VAL A 325 5.16 30.43 -26.30
CA VAL A 325 6.20 30.32 -27.32
C VAL A 325 6.95 29.02 -27.10
N ILE A 326 7.20 28.29 -28.20
CA ILE A 326 7.82 26.98 -28.19
C ILE A 326 9.07 27.02 -29.07
N ALA A 327 10.16 26.44 -28.58
CA ALA A 327 11.36 26.15 -29.35
C ALA A 327 11.69 24.66 -29.18
N ASP A 328 11.59 23.88 -30.26
CA ASP A 328 11.82 22.44 -30.32
C ASP A 328 13.14 22.10 -31.03
N GLY A 329 13.55 20.84 -30.98
CA GLY A 329 14.79 20.34 -31.57
C GLY A 329 16.06 20.82 -30.85
N ILE A 330 15.97 21.25 -29.60
CA ILE A 330 17.11 21.81 -28.87
C ILE A 330 18.06 20.69 -28.48
N THR A 331 19.31 20.79 -28.93
CA THR A 331 20.43 19.97 -28.46
C THR A 331 21.20 20.77 -27.40
N PRO A 332 21.43 20.23 -26.19
CA PRO A 332 22.15 20.95 -25.14
C PRO A 332 23.60 21.27 -25.53
N GLU A 333 24.10 22.43 -25.11
CA GLU A 333 25.52 22.79 -25.23
C GLU A 333 26.32 22.15 -24.09
N ILE A 334 27.50 21.58 -24.37
CA ILE A 334 28.37 20.99 -23.35
C ILE A 334 28.95 22.08 -22.44
N ILE A 335 28.81 21.91 -21.13
CA ILE A 335 29.44 22.78 -20.12
C ILE A 335 30.95 22.43 -20.06
N PRO A 336 31.86 23.41 -20.23
CA PRO A 336 33.31 23.19 -20.16
C PRO A 336 33.84 22.70 -18.81
#